data_AF-A0A1A8VJR8-F1
#
_entry.id   AF-A0A1A8VJR8-F1
#
_cell.length_a   1.000
_cell.length_b   1.000
_cell.length_c   1.000
_cell.angle_alpha   90.00
_cell.angle_beta   90.00
_cell.angle_gamma   90.00
#
_symmetry.space_group_name_H-M   'P 1'
#
loop_
_entity.id
_entity.type
_entity.pdbx_description
1 polymer ?
#
loop_
_entity_poly.entity_id
_entity_poly.type
_entity_poly.pdbx_seq_one_letter_code
_entity_poly.pdbx_strand_id
1 'polypeptide(L)' 'VTATEGFSGADMTQLCREAALGPIRSIQLCDIATITADQVRPILFSDFQEALKTVRPSVSAKDLELYEEWNKTFGCGR' A
#
# COMPACT_ATOMS: atom_id res chain seq x y z
N VAL A 1 -9.93 -2.46 9.75
CA VAL A 1 -9.19 -2.37 8.46
C VAL A 1 -10.05 -1.61 7.46
N THR A 2 -10.37 -0.34 7.74
CA THR A 2 -11.30 0.44 6.91
C THR A 2 -10.60 1.23 5.81
N ALA A 3 -9.34 1.61 6.02
CA ALA A 3 -8.60 2.46 5.08
C ALA A 3 -8.09 1.74 3.82
N THR A 4 -8.09 0.41 3.80
CA THR A 4 -7.57 -0.42 2.69
C THR A 4 -8.64 -1.29 2.06
N GLU A 5 -9.91 -0.90 2.19
CA GLU A 5 -11.00 -1.58 1.49
C GLU A 5 -10.80 -1.48 -0.03
N GLY A 6 -10.99 -2.59 -0.74
CA GLY A 6 -10.76 -2.70 -2.17
C GLY A 6 -9.29 -2.92 -2.60
N PHE A 7 -8.33 -2.89 -1.69
CA PHE A 7 -6.94 -3.17 -2.03
C PHE A 7 -6.75 -4.64 -2.41
N SER A 8 -6.08 -4.88 -3.53
CA SER A 8 -5.53 -6.18 -3.87
C SER A 8 -4.27 -6.50 -3.05
N GLY A 9 -3.78 -7.74 -3.14
CA GLY A 9 -2.50 -8.11 -2.52
C GLY A 9 -1.31 -7.30 -3.07
N ALA A 10 -1.36 -6.90 -4.35
CA ALA A 10 -0.35 -6.04 -4.95
C ALA A 10 -0.42 -4.62 -4.36
N ASP A 11 -1.62 -4.08 -4.18
CA ASP A 11 -1.81 -2.75 -3.56
C ASP A 11 -1.31 -2.75 -2.11
N MET A 12 -1.58 -3.81 -1.34
CA MET A 12 -1.05 -3.97 0.02
C MET A 12 0.48 -4.05 0.04
N THR A 13 1.07 -4.75 -0.94
CA THR A 13 2.53 -4.82 -1.07
C THR A 13 3.13 -3.46 -1.36
N GLN A 14 2.51 -2.69 -2.27
CA GLN A 14 2.94 -1.33 -2.57
C GLN A 14 2.77 -0.40 -1.36
N LEU A 15 1.65 -0.50 -0.63
CA LEU A 15 1.41 0.26 0.59
C LEU A 15 2.51 0.04 1.63
N CYS A 16 2.86 -1.22 1.89
CA CYS A 16 3.94 -1.56 2.82
C CYS A 16 5.30 -1.05 2.34
N ARG A 17 5.60 -1.15 1.04
CA ARG A 17 6.85 -0.62 0.46
C ARG A 17 6.92 0.89 0.61
N GLU A 18 5.83 1.60 0.35
CA GLU A 18 5.77 3.05 0.44
C GLU A 18 5.92 3.53 1.88
N ALA A 19 5.23 2.88 2.83
CA ALA A 19 5.39 3.16 4.26
C ALA A 19 6.83 2.88 4.74
N ALA A 20 7.49 1.84 4.22
CA ALA A 20 8.87 1.52 4.56
C ALA A 20 9.89 2.59 4.10
N LEU A 21 9.54 3.43 3.13
CA LEU A 21 10.35 4.56 2.72
C LEU A 21 10.11 5.81 3.58
N GLY A 22 9.06 5.83 4.40
CA GLY A 22 8.74 6.93 5.32
C GLY A 22 9.91 7.33 6.24
N PRO A 23 10.54 6.38 6.95
CA PRO A 23 11.74 6.66 7.74
C PRO A 23 12.87 7.30 6.93
N ILE A 24 13.17 6.75 5.75
CA ILE A 24 14.26 7.24 4.88
C ILE A 24 13.99 8.67 4.42
N ARG A 25 12.75 8.97 4.00
CA ARG A 25 12.35 10.31 3.54
C ARG A 25 12.28 11.35 4.66
N SER A 26 12.26 10.93 5.93
CA SER A 26 12.26 11.83 7.08
C SER A 26 13.65 12.26 7.54
N ILE A 27 14.72 11.70 6.97
CA ILE A 27 16.11 12.05 7.27
C ILE A 27 16.46 13.37 6.57
N GLN A 28 17.18 14.26 7.25
CA GLN A 28 17.62 15.52 6.64
C GLN A 28 18.62 15.24 5.51
N LEU A 29 18.59 16.03 4.44
CA LEU A 29 19.49 15.83 3.29
C LEU A 29 20.98 15.89 3.67
N CYS A 30 21.35 16.64 4.71
CA CYS A 30 22.73 16.71 5.19
C CYS A 30 23.19 15.39 5.85
N ASP A 31 22.27 14.58 6.36
CA ASP A 31 22.56 13.39 7.15
C ASP A 31 22.40 12.09 6.35
N ILE A 32 21.69 12.12 5.21
CA ILE A 32 21.36 10.91 4.42
C ILE A 32 22.59 10.14 3.93
N ALA A 33 23.73 10.82 3.74
CA ALA A 33 24.96 10.21 3.25
C ALA A 33 25.80 9.54 4.35
N THR A 34 25.56 9.89 5.62
CA THR A 34 26.39 9.48 6.75
C THR A 34 25.63 8.66 7.80
N ILE A 35 24.29 8.68 7.74
CA ILE A 35 23.43 7.92 8.65
C ILE A 35 23.71 6.41 8.55
N THR A 36 23.74 5.74 9.70
CA THR A 36 23.86 4.27 9.78
C THR A 36 22.49 3.61 9.88
N ALA A 37 22.41 2.32 9.53
CA ALA A 37 21.13 1.61 9.49
C ALA A 37 20.40 1.56 10.84
N ASP A 38 21.15 1.51 11.95
CA ASP A 38 20.64 1.52 13.33
C ASP A 38 20.09 2.89 13.78
N GLN A 39 20.47 3.97 13.09
CA GLN A 39 19.96 5.32 13.33
C GLN A 39 18.65 5.60 12.59
N VAL A 40 18.29 4.78 11.60
CA VAL A 40 17.01 4.90 10.89
C VAL A 40 15.89 4.50 11.85
N ARG A 41 14.96 5.43 12.11
CA ARG A 41 13.80 5.16 12.97
C ARG A 41 12.97 3.98 12.44
N PRO A 42 12.25 3.25 13.31
CA PRO A 42 11.31 2.25 12.86
C PRO A 42 10.16 2.87 12.04
N ILE A 43 9.49 2.03 11.27
CA ILE A 43 8.23 2.38 10.60
C ILE A 43 7.16 2.61 11.66
N LEU A 44 6.41 3.70 11.51
CA LEU A 44 5.32 4.10 12.40
C LEU A 44 3.99 4.08 11.65
N PHE A 45 2.88 4.11 12.40
CA PHE A 45 1.55 4.17 11.79
C PHE A 45 1.36 5.42 10.89
N SER A 46 2.01 6.55 11.24
CA SER A 46 2.00 7.76 10.42
C SER A 46 2.58 7.55 9.01
N ASP A 47 3.53 6.63 8.86
CA ASP A 47 4.10 6.31 7.54
C ASP A 47 3.06 5.61 6.65
N PHE A 48 2.22 4.76 7.24
CA PHE A 48 1.08 4.17 6.55
C PHE A 48 0.00 5.21 6.23
N GLN A 49 -0.25 6.16 7.12
CA GLN A 49 -1.18 7.26 6.83
C GLN A 49 -0.71 8.12 5.66
N GLU A 50 0.60 8.36 5.54
CA GLU A 50 1.18 9.08 4.40
C GLU A 50 1.15 8.22 3.12
N ALA A 51 1.54 6.96 3.21
CA ALA A 51 1.50 6.03 2.08
C ALA A 51 0.08 5.83 1.53
N LEU A 52 -0.93 5.84 2.40
CA LEU A 52 -2.35 5.82 2.01
C LEU A 52 -2.79 7.07 1.26
N LYS A 53 -2.00 8.15 1.18
CA LYS A 53 -2.30 9.31 0.33
C LYS A 53 -1.86 9.10 -1.11
N THR A 54 -0.91 8.21 -1.37
CA THR A 54 -0.37 7.94 -2.71
C THR A 54 -0.84 6.60 -3.28
N VAL A 55 -0.93 5.56 -2.45
CA VAL A 55 -1.39 4.22 -2.87
C VAL A 55 -2.91 4.17 -2.85
N ARG A 56 -3.51 3.61 -3.91
CA ARG A 56 -4.96 3.46 -4.10
C ARG A 56 -5.27 2.03 -4.55
N PRO A 57 -6.51 1.55 -4.40
CA PRO A 57 -6.95 0.31 -5.04
C PRO A 57 -6.64 0.36 -6.53
N SER A 58 -5.99 -0.68 -7.06
CA SER A 58 -5.67 -0.75 -8.50
C SER A 58 -6.82 -1.24 -9.35
N VAL A 59 -7.84 -1.85 -8.73
CA VAL A 59 -9.04 -2.35 -9.40
C VAL A 59 -10.24 -1.51 -8.99
N SER A 60 -11.04 -1.09 -9.96
CA SER A 60 -12.25 -0.30 -9.70
C SER A 60 -13.40 -1.18 -9.22
N ALA A 61 -14.34 -0.61 -8.45
CA ALA A 61 -15.55 -1.33 -8.04
C ALA A 61 -16.36 -1.84 -9.24
N LYS A 62 -16.40 -1.08 -10.34
CA LYS A 62 -17.09 -1.46 -11.58
C LYS A 62 -16.47 -2.70 -12.24
N ASP A 63 -15.13 -2.79 -12.24
CA ASP A 63 -14.46 -3.97 -12.80
C ASP A 63 -14.70 -5.20 -11.92
N LEU A 64 -14.75 -5.02 -10.59
CA LEU A 64 -15.12 -6.09 -9.66
C LEU A 64 -16.54 -6.60 -9.93
N GLU A 65 -17.52 -5.71 -10.10
CA GLU A 65 -18.90 -6.07 -10.47
C GLU A 65 -18.93 -6.90 -11.77
N LEU A 66 -18.19 -6.48 -12.79
CA LEU A 66 -18.08 -7.22 -14.06
C LEU A 66 -17.50 -8.63 -13.86
N TYR A 67 -16.44 -8.78 -13.05
CA TYR A 67 -15.87 -10.09 -12.74
C TYR A 67 -16.83 -10.97 -11.95
N GLU A 68 -17.61 -10.39 -11.03
CA GLU A 68 -18.63 -11.12 -10.28
C GLU A 68 -19.77 -11.61 -11.18
N GLU A 69 -20.29 -10.77 -12.08
CA GLU A 69 -21.33 -11.16 -13.04
C GLU A 69 -20.86 -12.25 -13.99
N TRP A 70 -19.62 -12.12 -14.49
CA TRP A 70 -19.01 -13.15 -15.33
C TRP A 70 -18.88 -14.47 -14.56
N ASN A 71 -18.40 -14.43 -13.31
CA ASN A 71 -18.27 -15.62 -12.47
C ASN A 71 -19.62 -16.24 -12.11
N LYS A 72 -20.69 -15.47 -11.93
CA LYS A 72 -22.05 -16.01 -11.73
C LYS A 72 -22.56 -16.76 -12.96
N THR A 73 -22.17 -16.33 -14.16
CA THR A 73 -22.66 -16.89 -15.42
C THR A 73 -21.84 -18.08 -15.91
N PHE A 74 -20.51 -18.01 -15.76
CA PHE A 74 -19.57 -18.96 -16.37
C PHE A 74 -18.56 -19.54 -15.39
N GLY A 75 -18.58 -19.09 -14.14
CA GLY A 75 -17.60 -19.48 -13.13
C GLY A 75 -17.74 -20.92 -12.69
N CYS A 76 -16.77 -21.35 -11.90
CA CYS A 76 -16.72 -22.68 -11.29
C CYS A 76 -17.77 -22.73 -10.18
N GLY A 77 -19.04 -22.96 -10.55
CA GLY A 77 -20.14 -23.06 -9.61
C GLY A 77 -19.83 -24.03 -8.47
N ARG A 78 -20.05 -23.57 -7.24
CA ARG A 78 -20.60 -24.41 -6.19
C ARG A 78 -22.05 -24.01 -6.00
#